data_AF-A0A381TZZ5-F1
#
_entry.id   AF-A0A381TZZ5-F1
#
_cell.length_a   1.000
_cell.length_b   1.000
_cell.length_c   1.000
_cell.angle_alpha   90.00
_cell.angle_beta   90.00
_cell.angle_gamma   90.00
#
_symmetry.space_group_name_H-M   'P 1'
#
loop_
_entity.id
_entity.type
_entity.pdbx_description
1 polymer ?
#
loop_
_entity_poly.entity_id
_entity_poly.type
_entity_poly.pdbx_seq_one_letter_code
_entity_poly.pdbx_strand_id
1 'polypeptide(L)'
;WVEGGLAWIPYLMQRLDHEFLMRQNEAPGLRKLPSDYMKEMYFSSQPMERVHPTALKVTMDMMNAETQLLYASDWPHWDFDPPHTITRLASLTDQAKKNILGLNAARLFNLPIKRVRPRPEDVLVQRKTDNIEVPASRETRDGRAGRESSRKA
;
A
#
# COMPACT_ATOMS: atom_id res chain seq x y z
N TRP A 1 -15.22 7.29 2.45
CA TRP A 1 -15.60 6.46 3.60
C TRP A 1 -14.35 6.11 4.38
N VAL A 2 -14.34 6.38 5.67
CA VAL A 2 -13.19 6.16 6.56
C VAL A 2 -13.60 5.20 7.67
N GLU A 3 -12.77 4.20 7.98
CA GLU A 3 -12.94 3.24 9.09
C GLU A 3 -14.25 2.43 9.05
N GLY A 4 -14.82 2.22 7.86
CA GLY A 4 -16.14 1.61 7.69
C GLY A 4 -16.15 0.12 7.32
N GLY A 5 -14.99 -0.52 7.24
CA GLY A 5 -14.86 -1.84 6.58
C GLY A 5 -15.03 -1.75 5.07
N LEU A 6 -14.75 -2.84 4.36
CA LEU A 6 -14.89 -2.92 2.90
C LEU A 6 -15.94 -3.94 2.46
N ALA A 7 -16.18 -4.98 3.26
CA ALA A 7 -17.02 -6.12 2.86
C ALA A 7 -18.49 -5.78 2.54
N TRP A 8 -19.01 -4.66 3.03
CA TRP A 8 -20.39 -4.23 2.74
C TRP A 8 -20.56 -3.64 1.34
N ILE A 9 -19.47 -3.19 0.71
CA ILE A 9 -19.50 -2.43 -0.55
C ILE A 9 -20.16 -3.26 -1.67
N PRO A 10 -19.73 -4.51 -1.96
CA PRO A 10 -20.36 -5.33 -2.99
C PRO A 10 -21.85 -5.56 -2.76
N TYR A 11 -22.24 -5.80 -1.51
CA TYR A 11 -23.63 -6.02 -1.14
C TYR A 11 -24.46 -4.77 -1.45
N LEU A 12 -24.01 -3.59 -1.00
CA LEU A 12 -24.77 -2.36 -1.22
C LEU A 12 -24.85 -2.00 -2.70
N MET A 13 -23.75 -2.15 -3.44
CA MET A 13 -23.74 -1.94 -4.89
C MET A 13 -24.79 -2.82 -5.59
N GLN A 14 -24.83 -4.12 -5.30
CA GLN A 14 -25.81 -5.03 -5.88
C GLN A 14 -27.24 -4.67 -5.47
N ARG A 15 -27.46 -4.40 -4.17
CA ARG A 15 -28.79 -4.09 -3.62
C ARG A 15 -29.37 -2.85 -4.27
N LEU A 16 -28.59 -1.79 -4.39
CA LEU A 16 -29.03 -0.50 -4.94
C LEU A 16 -29.25 -0.58 -6.45
N ASP A 17 -28.35 -1.24 -7.20
CA ASP A 17 -28.55 -1.43 -8.63
C ASP A 17 -29.80 -2.24 -8.93
N HIS A 18 -30.06 -3.31 -8.16
CA HIS A 18 -31.24 -4.14 -8.32
C HIS A 18 -32.55 -3.35 -8.12
N GLU A 19 -32.64 -2.54 -7.05
CA GLU A 19 -33.82 -1.70 -6.82
C GLU A 19 -33.97 -0.61 -7.87
N PHE A 20 -32.86 0.03 -8.24
CA PHE A 20 -32.88 1.07 -9.26
C PHE A 20 -33.40 0.54 -10.58
N LEU A 21 -32.93 -0.63 -11.04
CA LEU A 21 -33.38 -1.23 -12.29
C LEU A 21 -34.86 -1.64 -12.28
N MET A 22 -35.44 -1.94 -11.11
CA MET A 22 -36.87 -2.25 -10.99
C MET A 22 -37.76 -1.01 -10.95
N ARG A 23 -37.30 0.10 -10.36
CA ARG A 23 -38.11 1.30 -10.10
C ARG A 23 -37.34 2.59 -10.41
N GLN A 24 -36.81 2.70 -11.62
CA GLN A 24 -36.03 3.89 -12.06
C GLN A 24 -36.82 5.20 -11.92
N ASN A 25 -38.14 5.14 -12.07
CA ASN A 25 -39.06 6.27 -11.92
C ASN A 25 -39.10 6.87 -10.50
N GLU A 26 -38.69 6.12 -9.46
CA GLU A 26 -38.60 6.63 -8.08
C GLU A 26 -37.33 7.45 -7.85
N ALA A 27 -36.34 7.35 -8.74
CA ALA A 27 -35.07 8.09 -8.65
C ALA A 27 -34.71 8.78 -9.98
N PRO A 28 -35.55 9.68 -10.52
CA PRO A 28 -35.38 10.26 -11.86
C PRO A 28 -34.13 11.14 -12.00
N GLY A 29 -33.50 11.54 -10.89
CA GLY A 29 -32.26 12.32 -10.89
C GLY A 29 -30.99 11.51 -11.15
N LEU A 30 -31.03 10.19 -11.01
CA LEU A 30 -29.86 9.34 -11.25
C LEU A 30 -29.58 9.21 -12.75
N ARG A 31 -28.30 9.43 -13.12
CA ARG A 31 -27.83 9.38 -14.52
C ARG A 31 -27.02 8.11 -14.83
N LYS A 32 -26.68 7.33 -13.80
CA LYS A 32 -25.91 6.08 -13.84
C LYS A 32 -26.47 5.11 -12.80
N LEU A 33 -26.00 3.87 -12.80
CA LEU A 33 -26.30 2.94 -11.72
C LEU A 33 -25.70 3.46 -10.40
N PRO A 34 -26.37 3.26 -9.25
CA PRO A 34 -25.82 3.57 -7.93
C PRO A 34 -24.39 3.04 -7.73
N SER A 35 -24.11 1.82 -8.21
CA SER A 35 -22.79 1.21 -8.13
C SER A 35 -21.71 1.96 -8.91
N ASP A 36 -22.05 2.60 -10.04
CA ASP A 36 -21.11 3.40 -10.82
C ASP A 36 -20.71 4.67 -10.07
N TYR A 37 -21.64 5.29 -9.33
CA TYR A 37 -21.29 6.38 -8.42
C TYR A 37 -20.41 5.90 -7.27
N MET A 38 -20.68 4.72 -6.70
CA MET A 38 -19.84 4.15 -5.65
C MET A 38 -18.40 3.88 -6.11
N LYS A 39 -18.21 3.45 -7.37
CA LYS A 39 -16.89 3.30 -8.01
C LYS A 39 -16.11 4.60 -8.19
N GLU A 40 -16.77 5.75 -8.06
CA GLU A 40 -16.14 7.08 -8.09
C GLU A 40 -15.79 7.59 -6.67
N MET A 41 -16.34 6.96 -5.62
CA MET A 41 -16.06 7.32 -4.23
C MET A 41 -14.69 6.80 -3.77
N TYR A 42 -14.15 7.40 -2.71
CA TYR A 42 -12.91 6.98 -2.07
C TYR A 42 -13.16 6.29 -0.72
N PHE A 43 -12.34 5.28 -0.41
CA PHE A 43 -12.47 4.44 0.78
C PHE A 43 -11.12 4.28 1.49
N SER A 44 -11.10 4.22 2.82
CA SER A 44 -9.91 3.83 3.58
C SER A 44 -9.76 2.32 3.67
N SER A 45 -8.53 1.83 3.76
CA SER A 45 -8.26 0.39 3.88
C SER A 45 -8.65 -0.19 5.23
N GLN A 46 -8.36 0.49 6.34
CA GLN A 46 -8.63 -0.03 7.67
C GLN A 46 -10.08 0.30 8.08
N PRO A 47 -10.79 -0.64 8.77
CA PRO A 47 -10.42 -2.05 8.93
C PRO A 47 -10.63 -2.83 7.61
N MET A 48 -9.69 -3.73 7.25
CA MET A 48 -9.83 -4.55 6.04
C MET A 48 -10.13 -6.01 6.36
N GLU A 49 -11.30 -6.50 5.96
CA GLU A 49 -11.67 -7.91 6.12
C GLU A 49 -10.90 -8.82 5.14
N ARG A 50 -9.92 -9.55 5.65
CA ARG A 50 -9.00 -10.38 4.85
C ARG A 50 -9.11 -11.89 5.09
N VAL A 51 -10.00 -12.31 5.99
CA VAL A 51 -10.17 -13.74 6.37
C VAL A 51 -10.54 -14.60 5.15
N HIS A 52 -11.25 -14.03 4.19
CA HIS A 52 -11.64 -14.68 2.94
C HIS A 52 -11.02 -13.93 1.72
N PRO A 53 -9.86 -14.36 1.21
CA PRO A 53 -9.15 -13.67 0.13
C PRO A 53 -9.98 -13.51 -1.16
N THR A 54 -10.82 -14.48 -1.48
CA THR A 54 -11.72 -14.41 -2.65
C THR A 54 -12.75 -13.29 -2.50
N ALA A 55 -13.37 -13.16 -1.32
CA ALA A 55 -14.34 -12.11 -1.06
C ALA A 55 -13.69 -10.72 -1.06
N LEU A 56 -12.48 -10.61 -0.50
CA LEU A 56 -11.69 -9.39 -0.56
C LEU A 56 -11.36 -9.00 -2.01
N LYS A 57 -10.93 -9.97 -2.83
CA LYS A 57 -10.63 -9.72 -4.24
C LYS A 57 -11.87 -9.18 -4.97
N VAL A 58 -13.02 -9.82 -4.79
CA VAL A 58 -14.30 -9.35 -5.38
C VAL A 58 -14.61 -7.92 -4.91
N THR A 59 -14.41 -7.64 -3.63
CA THR A 59 -14.61 -6.30 -3.06
C THR A 59 -13.72 -5.27 -3.73
N MET A 60 -12.42 -5.56 -3.82
CA MET A 60 -11.43 -4.69 -4.45
C MET A 60 -11.73 -4.42 -5.92
N ASP A 61 -12.12 -5.47 -6.66
CA ASP A 61 -12.48 -5.36 -8.08
C ASP A 61 -13.74 -4.52 -8.27
N MET A 62 -14.79 -4.74 -7.46
CA MET A 62 -16.06 -4.01 -7.59
C MET A 62 -15.90 -2.52 -7.26
N MET A 63 -15.14 -2.17 -6.22
CA MET A 63 -14.99 -0.79 -5.75
C MET A 63 -13.92 0.02 -6.52
N ASN A 64 -13.29 -0.54 -7.55
CA ASN A 64 -12.12 0.04 -8.22
C ASN A 64 -10.96 0.38 -7.25
N ALA A 65 -10.57 -0.57 -6.40
CA ALA A 65 -9.60 -0.32 -5.33
C ALA A 65 -8.25 0.22 -5.82
N GLU A 66 -7.80 -0.15 -7.02
CA GLU A 66 -6.53 0.33 -7.57
C GLU A 66 -6.47 1.87 -7.63
N THR A 67 -7.59 2.55 -7.87
CA THR A 67 -7.65 4.02 -7.93
C THR A 67 -8.33 4.63 -6.70
N GLN A 68 -9.30 3.92 -6.11
CA GLN A 68 -10.22 4.49 -5.12
C GLN A 68 -9.95 4.06 -3.67
N LEU A 69 -9.10 3.05 -3.44
CA LEU A 69 -8.71 2.66 -2.10
C LEU A 69 -7.49 3.47 -1.65
N LEU A 70 -7.58 4.07 -0.46
CA LEU A 70 -6.49 4.75 0.22
C LEU A 70 -6.03 3.92 1.40
N TYR A 71 -4.73 3.74 1.54
CA TYR A 71 -4.17 3.18 2.76
C TYR A 71 -4.46 4.11 3.95
N ALA A 72 -5.00 3.52 5.02
CA ALA A 72 -5.09 4.12 6.34
C ALA A 72 -4.60 3.08 7.35
N SER A 73 -3.78 3.52 8.32
CA SER A 73 -3.28 2.63 9.37
C SER A 73 -4.22 2.54 10.57
N ASP A 74 -4.98 3.61 10.83
CA ASP A 74 -5.78 3.76 12.04
C ASP A 74 -4.96 3.61 13.34
N TRP A 75 -3.76 4.17 13.33
CA TRP A 75 -2.94 4.23 14.54
C TRP A 75 -3.48 5.35 15.45
N PRO A 76 -3.62 5.14 16.78
CA PRO A 76 -3.06 4.05 17.60
C PRO A 76 -4.08 2.98 18.02
N HIS A 77 -5.11 2.69 17.22
CA HIS A 77 -6.11 1.68 17.60
C HIS A 77 -5.49 0.28 17.73
N TRP A 78 -6.17 -0.60 18.48
CA TRP A 78 -5.66 -1.93 18.82
C TRP A 78 -5.59 -2.86 17.59
N ASP A 79 -6.44 -2.62 16.60
CA ASP A 79 -6.56 -3.34 15.33
C ASP A 79 -5.97 -2.54 14.15
N PHE A 80 -5.00 -1.67 14.43
CA PHE A 80 -4.31 -0.90 13.40
C PHE A 80 -3.75 -1.79 12.29
N ASP A 81 -3.72 -1.26 11.07
CA ASP A 81 -3.19 -1.95 9.91
C ASP A 81 -1.79 -1.42 9.51
N PRO A 82 -0.73 -2.21 9.64
CA PRO A 82 0.60 -1.83 9.16
C PRO A 82 0.65 -1.82 7.62
N PRO A 83 1.57 -1.07 6.97
CA PRO A 83 1.63 -0.99 5.51
C PRO A 83 1.81 -2.35 4.81
N HIS A 84 2.37 -3.33 5.51
CA HIS A 84 2.56 -4.68 4.97
C HIS A 84 1.23 -5.41 4.71
N THR A 85 0.13 -4.94 5.32
CA THR A 85 -1.23 -5.41 5.03
C THR A 85 -1.55 -5.30 3.54
N ILE A 86 -1.10 -4.24 2.86
CA ILE A 86 -1.30 -4.05 1.42
C ILE A 86 -0.22 -4.77 0.61
N THR A 87 1.05 -4.69 1.01
CA THR A 87 2.16 -5.23 0.19
C THR A 87 2.11 -6.75 0.05
N ARG A 88 1.52 -7.46 1.02
CA ARG A 88 1.37 -8.92 1.02
C ARG A 88 0.15 -9.43 0.24
N LEU A 89 -0.72 -8.56 -0.26
CA LEU A 89 -1.85 -8.97 -1.08
C LEU A 89 -1.37 -9.47 -2.44
N ALA A 90 -1.51 -10.78 -2.68
CA ALA A 90 -1.09 -11.42 -3.92
C ALA A 90 -1.98 -11.07 -5.12
N SER A 91 -3.23 -10.65 -4.87
CA SER A 91 -4.18 -10.24 -5.91
C SER A 91 -3.86 -8.88 -6.55
N LEU A 92 -2.97 -8.09 -5.93
CA LEU A 92 -2.62 -6.75 -6.39
C LEU A 92 -1.31 -6.75 -7.14
N THR A 93 -1.27 -6.00 -8.24
CA THR A 93 -0.02 -5.66 -8.95
C THR A 93 0.84 -4.72 -8.10
N ASP A 94 2.14 -4.64 -8.40
CA ASP A 94 3.03 -3.70 -7.73
C ASP A 94 2.60 -2.24 -7.92
N GLN A 95 1.99 -1.92 -9.06
CA GLN A 95 1.46 -0.58 -9.31
C GLN A 95 0.22 -0.30 -8.46
N ALA A 96 -0.71 -1.24 -8.37
CA ALA A 96 -1.88 -1.10 -7.50
C ALA A 96 -1.49 -0.93 -6.03
N LYS A 97 -0.49 -1.68 -5.55
CA LYS A 97 0.06 -1.51 -4.20
C LYS A 97 0.61 -0.10 -3.97
N LYS A 98 1.39 0.45 -4.91
CA LYS A 98 1.90 1.83 -4.84
C LYS A 98 0.77 2.86 -4.85
N ASN A 99 -0.25 2.62 -5.68
CA ASN A 99 -1.42 3.49 -5.75
C ASN A 99 -2.12 3.57 -4.39
N ILE A 100 -2.46 2.41 -3.82
CA ILE A 100 -3.17 2.33 -2.54
C ILE A 100 -2.33 2.90 -1.40
N LEU A 101 -1.04 2.57 -1.35
CA LEU A 101 -0.14 3.03 -0.28
C LEU A 101 0.17 4.53 -0.30
N GLY A 102 -0.14 5.25 -1.38
CA GLY A 102 0.06 6.70 -1.36
C GLY A 102 -0.27 7.47 -2.62
N LEU A 103 -0.19 6.91 -3.84
CA LEU A 103 -0.43 7.72 -5.04
C LEU A 103 -1.91 8.12 -5.19
N ASN A 104 -2.85 7.31 -4.72
CA ASN A 104 -4.27 7.66 -4.68
C ASN A 104 -4.52 8.83 -3.73
N ALA A 105 -3.93 8.78 -2.53
CA ALA A 105 -4.01 9.87 -1.56
C ALA A 105 -3.37 11.15 -2.13
N ALA A 106 -2.20 11.04 -2.78
CA ALA A 106 -1.53 12.18 -3.40
C ALA A 106 -2.38 12.81 -4.51
N ARG A 107 -3.06 11.99 -5.34
CA ARG A 107 -3.98 12.48 -6.38
C ARG A 107 -5.20 13.17 -5.76
N LEU A 108 -5.83 12.55 -4.77
CA LEU A 108 -7.05 13.08 -4.13
C LEU A 108 -6.79 14.40 -3.39
N PHE A 109 -5.71 14.46 -2.63
CA PHE A 109 -5.37 15.62 -1.79
C PHE A 109 -4.41 16.60 -2.47
N ASN A 110 -4.13 16.41 -3.76
CA ASN A 110 -3.20 17.23 -4.54
C ASN A 110 -1.83 17.42 -3.86
N LEU A 111 -1.25 16.32 -3.36
CA LEU A 111 0.02 16.34 -2.64
C LEU A 111 1.21 16.17 -3.60
N PRO A 112 2.33 16.87 -3.37
CA PRO A 112 3.52 16.71 -4.17
C PRO A 112 4.15 15.33 -3.96
N ILE A 113 4.38 14.60 -5.06
CA ILE A 113 5.07 13.30 -5.01
C ILE A 113 6.57 13.56 -5.16
N LYS A 114 7.25 13.82 -4.04
CA LYS A 114 8.72 13.92 -4.01
C LYS A 114 9.34 12.59 -3.61
N ARG A 115 10.17 12.02 -4.48
CA ARG A 115 10.95 10.84 -4.13
C ARG A 115 12.07 11.25 -3.17
N VAL A 116 11.99 10.82 -1.91
CA VAL A 116 12.96 11.17 -0.87
C VAL A 116 14.19 10.27 -0.90
N ARG A 117 14.03 8.99 -1.28
CA ARG A 117 15.14 8.03 -1.37
C ARG A 117 15.65 7.90 -2.82
N PRO A 118 16.97 7.77 -3.05
CA PRO A 118 17.54 7.50 -4.38
C PRO A 118 17.11 6.13 -4.92
N ARG A 119 17.17 5.89 -6.24
CA ARG A 119 16.71 4.60 -6.80
C ARG A 119 17.75 3.53 -6.47
N PRO A 120 17.34 2.26 -6.28
CA PRO A 120 18.30 1.19 -6.04
C PRO A 120 19.41 1.18 -7.08
N GLU A 121 19.09 1.38 -8.35
CA GLU A 121 20.06 1.52 -9.43
C GLU A 121 21.04 2.69 -9.21
N ASP A 122 20.56 3.87 -8.80
CA ASP A 122 21.40 5.03 -8.52
C ASP A 122 22.34 4.76 -7.33
N VAL A 123 21.84 4.11 -6.29
CA VAL A 123 22.64 3.71 -5.11
C VAL A 123 23.71 2.68 -5.48
N LEU A 124 23.38 1.73 -6.35
CA LEU A 124 24.33 0.71 -6.81
C LEU A 124 25.42 1.31 -7.69
N VAL A 125 25.09 2.29 -8.54
CA VAL A 125 26.06 3.05 -9.32
C VAL A 125 26.99 3.84 -8.39
N GLN A 126 26.42 4.56 -7.42
CA GLN A 126 27.18 5.33 -6.43
C GLN A 126 28.14 4.44 -5.63
N ARG A 127 27.69 3.27 -5.16
CA ARG A 127 28.55 2.31 -4.45
C ARG A 127 29.70 1.77 -5.30
N LYS A 128 29.50 1.63 -6.62
CA LYS A 128 30.58 1.21 -7.53
C LYS A 128 31.60 2.32 -7.73
N THR A 129 31.18 3.58 -7.88
CA THR A 129 32.10 4.72 -8.00
C THR A 129 32.91 4.93 -6.72
N ASP A 130 32.26 4.85 -5.55
CA ASP A 130 32.92 5.02 -4.26
C ASP A 130 33.97 3.93 -3.98
N ASN A 131 33.77 2.71 -4.50
CA ASN A 131 34.70 1.60 -4.34
C ASN A 131 35.88 1.60 -5.35
N ILE A 132 35.82 2.39 -6.42
CA ILE A 132 36.89 2.50 -7.42
C ILE A 132 37.93 3.55 -7.00
N GLU A 133 37.55 4.52 -6.16
CA GLU A 133 38.42 5.63 -5.74
C GLU A 133 39.29 5.35 -4.50
N VAL A 134 39.21 4.16 -3.88
CA VAL A 134 40.07 3.84 -2.72
C VAL A 134 41.50 3.56 -3.20
N PRO A 135 42.49 4.42 -2.90
CA PRO A 135 43.87 4.17 -3.29
C PRO A 135 44.40 2.97 -2.50
N ALA A 136 45.09 2.05 -3.18
CA ALA A 136 45.74 0.92 -2.56
C ALA A 136 46.97 1.37 -1.74
N SER A 137 46.76 1.92 -0.55
CA SER A 137 47.82 2.10 0.45
C SER A 137 47.50 1.29 1.71
N ARG A 138 47.67 -0.04 1.60
CA ARG A 138 47.89 -0.88 2.79
C ARG A 138 49.37 -0.86 3.12
N GLU A 139 49.76 0.04 4.03
CA GLU A 139 51.01 -0.13 4.75
C GLU A 139 50.92 -1.41 5.59
N THR A 140 51.81 -2.34 5.29
CA THR A 140 52.10 -3.53 6.09
C THR A 140 52.69 -3.10 7.42
N ARG A 141 51.96 -3.25 8.53
CA ARG A 141 52.56 -3.34 9.87
C ARG A 141 52.61 -4.79 10.29
N ASP A 142 53.75 -5.39 9.94
CA ASP A 142 54.26 -6.62 10.51
C ASP A 142 54.81 -6.36 11.93
N GLY A 143 54.71 -7.37 12.80
CA GLY A 143 55.51 -7.49 14.02
C GLY A 143 54.91 -6.97 15.34
N ARG A 144 54.26 -7.84 16.12
CA ARG A 144 54.92 -8.55 17.24
C ARG A 144 53.93 -9.37 18.06
N ALA A 145 54.29 -10.64 18.21
CA ALA A 145 53.73 -11.62 19.12
C ALA A 145 53.93 -11.26 20.60
N GLY A 146 53.08 -11.79 21.49
CA GLY A 146 53.46 -12.02 22.88
C GLY A 146 52.34 -12.14 23.91
N ARG A 147 52.10 -13.39 24.34
CA ARG A 147 51.73 -13.87 25.70
C ARG A 147 50.26 -13.94 26.13
N GLU A 148 49.76 -15.18 26.06
CA GLU A 148 49.42 -16.08 27.18
C GLU A 148 48.57 -15.60 28.39
N SER A 149 47.57 -16.45 28.69
CA SER A 149 47.19 -16.93 30.03
C SER A 149 45.92 -16.37 30.71
N SER A 150 44.91 -17.26 30.76
CA SER A 150 44.15 -17.68 31.96
C SER A 150 43.35 -16.67 32.79
N ARG A 151 42.01 -16.81 32.82
CA ARG A 151 41.20 -17.41 33.92
C ARG A 151 39.72 -17.00 33.87
N LYS A 152 38.87 -18.03 34.03
CA LYS A 152 37.56 -18.11 34.70
C LYS A 152 36.94 -16.82 35.29
N ALA A 153 35.69 -16.53 34.94
CA ALA A 153 34.49 -16.79 35.75
C ALA A 153 33.24 -16.63 34.87
#